data_AF-A0A950XB53-F1
#
_entry.id   AF-A0A950XB53-F1
#
_cell.length_a   1.000
_cell.length_b   1.000
_cell.length_c   1.000
_cell.angle_alpha   90.00
_cell.angle_beta   90.00
_cell.angle_gamma   90.00
#
_symmetry.space_group_name_H-M   'P 1'
#
loop_
_entity.id
_entity.type
_entity.pdbx_description
1 polymer ?
#
loop_
_entity_poly.entity_id
_entity_poly.type
_entity_poly.pdbx_seq_one_letter_code
_entity_poly.pdbx_strand_id
1 'polypeptide(L)'
;ASPEVGAVIEALATLAPRTKQPVPQKKSDSHPLAFARTCYSHLAGTLAVQINDALQQRGILIPTRDKLYRVTKEGRLWFSALGIPIAEIESNRSNLARQCLDWTERRHHLAGALGTELSQRFFEMKWVARLDRTRAVRVTTKGQEQLRKLLGIEFRH
;
A
#
# COMPACT_ATOMS: atom_id res chain seq x y z
N ALA A 1 -36.42 -29.21 17.12
CA ALA A 1 -35.90 -27.83 17.21
C ALA A 1 -35.19 -27.69 18.54
N SER A 2 -33.86 -27.62 18.49
CA SER A 2 -32.88 -27.09 19.46
C SER A 2 -31.52 -27.20 18.75
N PRO A 3 -30.62 -26.21 18.83
CA PRO A 3 -29.65 -26.23 19.94
C PRO A 3 -29.27 -24.85 20.49
N GLU A 4 -29.09 -24.78 21.82
CA GLU A 4 -28.59 -23.62 22.53
C GLU A 4 -27.10 -23.32 22.24
N VAL A 5 -26.88 -22.06 21.92
CA VAL A 5 -25.75 -21.15 22.19
C VAL A 5 -24.55 -21.75 22.94
N GLY A 6 -23.48 -22.05 22.20
CA GLY A 6 -22.13 -22.21 22.71
C GLY A 6 -21.31 -20.94 22.54
N ALA A 7 -21.22 -20.12 23.58
CA ALA A 7 -20.18 -19.11 23.71
C ALA A 7 -18.90 -19.77 24.24
N VAL A 8 -17.74 -19.51 23.63
CA VAL A 8 -16.46 -19.22 24.31
C VAL A 8 -15.45 -18.69 23.27
N ILE A 9 -14.79 -17.61 23.67
CA ILE A 9 -13.69 -16.92 23.00
C ILE A 9 -12.43 -17.76 23.15
N GLU A 10 -11.76 -18.13 22.04
CA GLU A 10 -10.37 -18.58 22.10
C GLU A 10 -9.42 -17.45 21.67
N ALA A 11 -8.75 -16.90 22.68
CA ALA A 11 -7.57 -16.08 22.55
C ALA A 11 -6.34 -17.00 22.62
N LEU A 12 -5.54 -17.06 21.56
CA LEU A 12 -4.15 -17.54 21.61
C LEU A 12 -3.34 -16.81 20.53
N ALA A 13 -2.99 -15.57 20.85
CA ALA A 13 -1.92 -14.83 20.19
C ALA A 13 -0.58 -15.31 20.77
N THR A 14 0.01 -16.37 20.21
CA THR A 14 1.39 -16.72 20.52
C THR A 14 2.09 -17.39 19.34
N LEU A 15 3.18 -16.75 18.91
CA LEU A 15 4.31 -17.31 18.14
C LEU A 15 4.00 -17.84 16.74
N ALA A 16 3.81 -16.93 15.78
CA ALA A 16 4.01 -17.27 14.37
C ALA A 16 5.52 -17.21 14.05
N PRO A 17 6.11 -18.27 13.45
CA PRO A 17 7.47 -18.21 12.93
C PRO A 17 7.59 -17.11 11.87
N ARG A 18 8.81 -16.69 11.52
CA ARG A 18 9.08 -15.95 10.28
C ARG A 18 8.65 -16.82 9.10
N THR A 19 7.37 -16.79 8.78
CA THR A 19 6.77 -17.64 7.77
C THR A 19 7.19 -17.12 6.42
N LYS A 20 7.75 -18.05 5.63
CA LYS A 20 8.02 -17.93 4.20
C LYS A 20 6.96 -17.07 3.52
N GLN A 21 7.43 -16.15 2.69
CA GLN A 21 6.64 -15.23 1.89
C GLN A 21 5.39 -15.93 1.33
N PRO A 22 4.19 -15.37 1.52
CA PRO A 22 3.09 -15.68 0.63
C PRO A 22 3.53 -15.26 -0.77
N VAL A 23 3.89 -16.23 -1.60
CA VAL A 23 4.01 -16.02 -3.04
C VAL A 23 2.67 -15.44 -3.49
N PRO A 24 2.63 -14.32 -4.23
CA PRO A 24 1.38 -13.75 -4.71
C PRO A 24 0.57 -14.85 -5.39
N GLN A 25 -0.60 -15.18 -4.83
CA GLN A 25 -1.54 -16.13 -5.44
C GLN A 25 -1.83 -15.63 -6.86
N LYS A 26 -1.58 -16.49 -7.85
CA LYS A 26 -1.87 -16.25 -9.27
C LYS A 26 -3.34 -15.82 -9.41
N LYS A 27 -3.58 -14.53 -9.67
CA LYS A 27 -4.73 -14.11 -10.47
C LYS A 27 -4.19 -13.84 -11.87
N SER A 28 -4.35 -14.85 -12.73
CA SER A 28 -4.27 -14.66 -14.18
C SER A 28 -5.34 -13.67 -14.62
N ASP A 29 -5.02 -12.95 -15.69
CA ASP A 29 -5.87 -12.02 -16.45
C ASP A 29 -6.17 -10.68 -15.76
N SER A 30 -5.11 -9.90 -15.48
CA SER A 30 -5.23 -8.59 -14.86
C SER A 30 -5.83 -7.58 -15.86
N HIS A 31 -7.14 -7.36 -15.77
CA HIS A 31 -7.74 -6.12 -16.27
C HIS A 31 -6.91 -4.92 -15.76
N PRO A 32 -6.56 -3.93 -16.59
CA PRO A 32 -5.71 -2.80 -16.18
C PRO A 32 -6.14 -2.08 -14.89
N LEU A 33 -7.44 -2.11 -14.55
CA LEU A 33 -8.02 -1.53 -13.32
C LEU A 33 -7.70 -2.35 -12.05
N ALA A 34 -7.50 -3.66 -12.18
CA ALA A 34 -7.14 -4.53 -11.05
C ALA A 34 -5.67 -4.31 -10.65
N PHE A 35 -4.78 -4.21 -11.65
CA PHE A 35 -3.35 -4.10 -11.40
C PHE A 35 -2.96 -2.78 -10.73
N ALA A 36 -3.35 -1.64 -11.30
CA ALA A 36 -3.09 -0.34 -10.71
C ALA A 36 -4.16 0.68 -11.12
N ARG A 37 -4.66 1.44 -10.14
CA ARG A 37 -5.65 2.49 -10.34
C ARG A 37 -5.53 3.59 -9.30
N THR A 38 -6.36 4.62 -9.37
CA THR A 38 -6.57 5.55 -8.27
C THR A 38 -7.85 5.23 -7.48
N CYS A 39 -7.74 5.10 -6.16
CA CYS A 39 -8.85 5.16 -5.22
C CYS A 39 -8.97 6.60 -4.73
N TYR A 40 -9.84 7.39 -5.37
CA TYR A 40 -9.87 8.84 -5.22
C TYR A 40 -8.51 9.47 -5.57
N SER A 41 -7.82 10.05 -4.59
CA SER A 41 -6.56 10.79 -4.73
C SER A 41 -5.30 9.94 -4.54
N HIS A 42 -5.41 8.65 -4.19
CA HIS A 42 -4.26 7.78 -3.93
C HIS A 42 -4.29 6.51 -4.78
N LEU A 43 -3.13 5.86 -4.94
CA LEU A 43 -3.00 4.60 -5.69
C LEU A 43 -3.71 3.44 -4.98
N ALA A 44 -4.28 2.55 -5.79
CA ALA A 44 -4.95 1.32 -5.38
C ALA A 44 -4.71 0.19 -6.39
N GLY A 45 -5.25 -0.99 -6.12
CA GLY A 45 -5.00 -2.22 -6.87
C GLY A 45 -3.77 -2.97 -6.36
N THR A 46 -3.43 -4.04 -7.07
CA THR A 46 -2.32 -4.94 -6.70
C THR A 46 -1.02 -4.18 -6.43
N LEU A 47 -0.68 -3.20 -7.29
CA LEU A 47 0.53 -2.39 -7.14
C LEU A 47 0.57 -1.63 -5.81
N ALA A 48 -0.52 -0.96 -5.45
CA ALA A 48 -0.57 -0.14 -4.24
C ALA A 48 -0.48 -0.99 -2.96
N VAL A 49 -1.08 -2.19 -3.00
CA VAL A 49 -0.94 -3.17 -1.92
C VAL A 49 0.51 -3.64 -1.81
N GLN A 50 1.17 -3.97 -2.93
CA GLN A 50 2.59 -4.39 -2.92
C GLN A 50 3.52 -3.29 -2.41
N ILE A 51 3.29 -2.03 -2.80
CA ILE A 51 4.04 -0.88 -2.25
C ILE A 51 3.84 -0.81 -0.74
N ASN A 52 2.60 -0.88 -0.28
CA ASN A 52 2.27 -0.79 1.14
C ASN A 52 2.87 -1.96 1.95
N ASP A 53 2.90 -3.17 1.39
CA ASP A 53 3.56 -4.32 2.00
C ASP A 53 5.07 -4.11 2.11
N ALA A 54 5.72 -3.65 1.03
CA ALA A 54 7.16 -3.41 1.02
C ALA A 54 7.57 -2.33 2.02
N LEU A 55 6.78 -1.25 2.15
CA LEU A 55 7.00 -0.21 3.15
C LEU A 55 6.88 -0.77 4.58
N GLN A 56 5.91 -1.65 4.84
CA GLN A 56 5.77 -2.28 6.16
C GLN A 56 6.90 -3.28 6.46
N GLN A 57 7.26 -4.13 5.50
CA GLN A 57 8.33 -5.11 5.66
C GLN A 57 9.69 -4.45 5.94
N ARG A 58 9.91 -3.25 5.39
CA ARG A 58 11.12 -2.44 5.63
C ARG A 58 11.05 -1.59 6.89
N GLY A 59 9.95 -1.67 7.65
CA GLY A 59 9.75 -0.85 8.85
C GLY A 59 9.58 0.64 8.58
N ILE A 60 9.23 1.05 7.35
CA ILE A 60 8.95 2.45 6.99
C ILE A 60 7.58 2.87 7.52
N LEU A 61 6.60 1.97 7.43
CA LEU A 61 5.27 2.12 7.98
C LEU A 61 4.99 1.02 9.00
N ILE A 62 4.32 1.37 10.09
CA ILE A 62 3.84 0.41 11.08
C ILE A 62 2.34 0.58 11.22
N PRO A 63 1.52 -0.46 10.97
CA PRO A 63 0.08 -0.36 11.18
C PRO A 63 -0.20 -0.15 12.67
N THR A 64 -1.09 0.78 12.97
CA THR A 64 -1.57 1.04 14.33
C THR A 64 -3.02 0.60 14.47
N ARG A 65 -3.54 0.71 15.70
CA ARG A 65 -5.00 0.69 15.94
C ARG A 65 -5.64 1.87 15.18
N ASP A 66 -6.95 1.79 14.95
CA ASP A 66 -7.76 2.84 14.30
C ASP A 66 -7.56 3.04 12.79
N LYS A 67 -7.11 2.00 12.08
CA LYS A 67 -6.91 2.03 10.61
C LYS A 67 -5.94 3.14 10.16
N LEU A 68 -4.91 3.40 10.96
CA LEU A 68 -3.82 4.32 10.65
C LEU A 68 -2.49 3.59 10.47
N TYR A 69 -1.53 4.27 9.87
CA TYR A 69 -0.12 3.89 9.91
C TYR A 69 0.68 4.94 10.68
N ARG A 70 1.62 4.48 11.49
CA ARG A 70 2.69 5.33 12.03
C ARG A 70 3.86 5.30 11.05
N VAL A 71 4.33 6.48 10.65
CA VAL A 71 5.58 6.64 9.90
C VAL A 71 6.74 6.60 10.89
N THR A 72 7.71 5.71 10.65
CA THR A 72 8.90 5.58 11.52
C THR A 72 9.90 6.71 11.26
N LYS A 73 10.98 6.77 12.07
CA LYS A 73 12.05 7.75 11.84
C LYS A 73 12.73 7.47 10.49
N GLU A 74 12.98 6.19 10.22
CA GLU A 74 13.52 5.68 8.96
C GLU A 74 12.56 5.97 7.81
N GLY A 75 11.25 5.80 8.06
CA GLY A 75 10.22 6.14 7.08
C GLY A 75 10.22 7.61 6.69
N ARG A 76 10.38 8.52 7.65
CA ARG A 76 10.50 9.96 7.36
C ARG A 76 11.68 10.25 6.44
N LEU A 77 12.85 9.67 6.73
CA LEU A 77 14.04 9.81 5.88
C LEU A 77 13.81 9.24 4.48
N TRP A 78 13.18 8.08 4.39
CA TRP A 78 12.86 7.42 3.12
C TRP A 78 11.92 8.27 2.26
N PHE A 79 10.84 8.81 2.84
CA PHE A 79 9.91 9.69 2.13
C PHE A 79 10.58 11.01 1.76
N SER A 80 11.40 11.61 2.63
CA SER A 80 12.18 12.81 2.30
C SER A 80 13.14 12.58 1.13
N ALA A 81 13.83 11.42 1.08
CA ALA A 81 14.69 11.06 -0.04
C ALA A 81 13.92 10.88 -1.37
N LEU A 82 12.64 10.54 -1.28
CA LEU A 82 11.71 10.49 -2.41
C LEU A 82 11.17 11.89 -2.81
N GLY A 83 11.46 12.92 -2.01
CA GLY A 83 10.95 14.29 -2.19
C GLY A 83 9.62 14.56 -1.48
N ILE A 84 9.28 13.80 -0.43
CA ILE A 84 8.04 13.92 0.34
C ILE A 84 8.40 14.24 1.81
N PRO A 85 8.53 15.52 2.18
CA PRO A 85 8.88 15.91 3.53
C PRO A 85 7.70 15.73 4.51
N ILE A 86 7.72 14.66 5.31
CA ILE A 86 6.61 14.32 6.22
C ILE A 86 6.26 15.44 7.20
N ALA A 87 7.24 16.20 7.69
CA ALA A 87 7.03 17.27 8.65
C ALA A 87 6.08 18.37 8.11
N GLU A 88 6.15 18.67 6.81
CA GLU A 88 5.30 19.68 6.16
C GLU A 88 3.85 19.18 5.96
N ILE A 89 3.68 17.86 5.87
CA ILE A 89 2.36 17.22 5.72
C ILE A 89 1.67 17.10 7.08
N GLU A 90 2.42 16.72 8.13
CA GLU A 90 1.90 16.51 9.49
C GLU A 90 1.36 17.79 10.13
N SER A 91 2.03 18.92 9.95
CA SER A 91 1.59 20.20 10.52
C SER A 91 0.21 20.64 10.03
N ASN A 92 -0.26 20.09 8.90
CA ASN A 92 -1.46 20.55 8.21
C ASN A 92 -2.63 19.55 8.22
N ARG A 93 -2.45 18.31 8.70
CA ARG A 93 -3.46 17.23 8.51
C ARG A 93 -3.51 16.22 9.67
N SER A 94 -4.71 16.02 10.23
CA SER A 94 -4.99 15.03 11.30
C SER A 94 -5.02 13.56 10.83
N ASN A 95 -4.81 13.29 9.54
CA ASN A 95 -4.93 11.97 8.92
C ASN A 95 -3.76 11.71 7.95
N LEU A 96 -2.53 11.77 8.46
CA LEU A 96 -1.32 11.64 7.65
C LEU A 96 -1.31 10.36 6.80
N ALA A 97 -1.38 9.19 7.45
CA ALA A 97 -1.25 7.90 6.78
C ALA A 97 -2.35 6.95 7.26
N ARG A 98 -3.22 6.53 6.33
CA ARG A 98 -4.40 5.70 6.62
C ARG A 98 -4.33 4.35 5.93
N GLN A 99 -4.92 3.35 6.58
CA GLN A 99 -5.19 2.04 6.01
C GLN A 99 -6.49 2.10 5.21
N CYS A 100 -6.40 2.02 3.88
CA CYS A 100 -7.58 1.94 3.01
C CYS A 100 -7.71 0.52 2.44
N LEU A 101 -8.89 -0.07 2.56
CA LEU A 101 -9.16 -1.42 2.11
C LEU A 101 -9.39 -1.46 0.60
N ASP A 102 -8.53 -2.17 -0.09
CA ASP A 102 -8.72 -2.48 -1.50
C ASP A 102 -9.81 -3.53 -1.65
N TRP A 103 -10.89 -3.22 -2.35
CA TRP A 103 -11.99 -4.15 -2.57
C TRP A 103 -11.63 -5.32 -3.51
N THR A 104 -10.70 -5.13 -4.45
CA THR A 104 -10.27 -6.17 -5.39
C THR A 104 -9.25 -7.14 -4.78
N GLU A 105 -8.35 -6.61 -3.93
CA GLU A 105 -7.30 -7.41 -3.28
C GLU A 105 -7.70 -7.88 -1.88
N ARG A 106 -8.71 -7.25 -1.26
CA ARG A 106 -9.10 -7.44 0.16
C ARG A 106 -7.94 -7.18 1.13
N ARG A 107 -7.05 -6.25 0.77
CA ARG A 107 -5.84 -5.90 1.53
C ARG A 107 -5.69 -4.38 1.62
N HIS A 108 -4.99 -3.91 2.64
CA HIS A 108 -4.83 -2.48 2.85
C HIS A 108 -3.73 -1.89 1.95
N HIS A 109 -4.01 -0.71 1.37
CA HIS A 109 -3.01 0.18 0.78
C HIS A 109 -2.94 1.50 1.54
N LEU A 110 -1.96 2.33 1.18
CA LEU A 110 -1.70 3.61 1.82
C LEU A 110 -2.66 4.69 1.29
N ALA A 111 -3.36 5.34 2.21
CA ALA A 111 -4.23 6.49 1.96
C ALA A 111 -3.89 7.64 2.92
N GLY A 112 -4.76 8.65 2.98
CA GLY A 112 -4.51 9.88 3.73
C GLY A 112 -3.65 10.86 2.94
N ALA A 113 -3.16 11.89 3.62
CA ALA A 113 -2.32 12.90 2.99
C ALA A 113 -1.05 12.28 2.38
N LEU A 114 -0.38 11.40 3.11
CA LEU A 114 0.81 10.70 2.65
C LEU A 114 0.56 9.80 1.43
N GLY A 115 -0.56 9.07 1.41
CA GLY A 115 -0.92 8.26 0.24
C GLY A 115 -1.20 9.11 -1.01
N THR A 116 -1.75 10.31 -0.81
CA THR A 116 -2.01 11.28 -1.88
C THR A 116 -0.70 11.86 -2.42
N GLU A 117 0.17 12.36 -1.54
CA GLU A 117 1.49 12.91 -1.92
C GLU A 117 2.36 11.85 -2.61
N LEU A 118 2.39 10.62 -2.10
CA LEU A 118 3.12 9.53 -2.74
C LEU A 118 2.63 9.25 -4.16
N SER A 119 1.31 9.28 -4.35
CA SER A 119 0.70 9.05 -5.65
C SER A 119 1.02 10.18 -6.62
N GLN A 120 0.89 11.44 -6.18
CA GLN A 120 1.28 12.61 -6.97
C GLN A 120 2.75 12.55 -7.36
N ARG A 121 3.62 12.25 -6.41
CA ARG A 121 5.06 12.12 -6.64
C ARG A 121 5.39 11.06 -7.69
N PHE A 122 4.68 9.94 -7.69
CA PHE A 122 4.86 8.90 -8.71
C PHE A 122 4.42 9.35 -10.10
N PHE A 123 3.38 10.19 -10.21
CA PHE A 123 3.00 10.81 -11.49
C PHE A 123 4.04 11.82 -11.95
N GLU A 124 4.52 12.72 -11.08
CA GLU A 124 5.54 13.73 -11.38
C GLU A 124 6.84 13.11 -11.87
N MET A 125 7.31 12.05 -11.18
CA MET A 125 8.53 11.33 -11.57
C MET A 125 8.34 10.44 -12.81
N LYS A 126 7.10 10.38 -13.34
CA LYS A 126 6.67 9.53 -14.46
C LYS A 126 6.86 8.04 -14.20
N TRP A 127 6.67 7.59 -12.96
CA TRP A 127 6.68 6.15 -12.62
C TRP A 127 5.36 5.49 -12.97
N VAL A 128 4.27 6.25 -12.86
CA VAL A 128 2.94 5.83 -13.30
C VAL A 128 2.36 6.86 -14.26
N ALA A 129 1.48 6.41 -15.14
CA ALA A 129 0.74 7.25 -16.07
C ALA A 129 -0.73 6.81 -16.13
N ARG A 130 -1.66 7.75 -16.27
CA ARG A 130 -3.08 7.42 -16.44
C ARG A 130 -3.31 6.74 -17.80
N LEU A 131 -4.20 5.76 -17.80
CA LEU A 131 -4.75 5.17 -19.02
C LEU A 131 -6.06 5.92 -19.34
N ASP A 132 -5.99 6.82 -20.32
CA ASP A 132 -7.09 7.65 -20.80
C ASP A 132 -7.83 8.43 -19.68
N ARG A 133 -9.11 8.76 -19.92
CA ARG A 133 -10.00 9.44 -18.96
C ARG A 133 -10.52 8.51 -17.85
N THR A 134 -9.80 7.44 -17.53
CA THR A 134 -10.20 6.46 -16.52
C THR A 134 -9.40 6.58 -15.22
N ARG A 135 -9.79 5.82 -14.20
CA ARG A 135 -9.00 5.66 -12.96
C ARG A 135 -7.85 4.68 -13.10
N ALA A 136 -7.75 3.94 -14.21
CA ALA A 136 -6.67 2.99 -14.42
C ALA A 136 -5.34 3.73 -14.62
N VAL A 137 -4.26 3.17 -14.08
CA VAL A 137 -2.92 3.66 -14.30
C VAL A 137 -2.03 2.52 -14.77
N ARG A 138 -1.08 2.83 -15.64
CA ARG A 138 0.01 1.92 -16.00
C ARG A 138 1.28 2.32 -15.27
N VAL A 139 2.11 1.34 -14.96
CA VAL A 139 3.49 1.57 -14.51
C VAL A 139 4.37 1.71 -15.75
N THR A 140 5.16 2.78 -15.82
CA THR A 140 6.11 2.99 -16.92
C THR A 140 7.34 2.11 -16.73
N THR A 141 8.16 1.91 -17.77
CA THR A 141 9.44 1.18 -17.65
C THR A 141 10.32 1.78 -16.55
N LYS A 142 10.46 3.11 -16.51
CA LYS A 142 11.15 3.83 -15.44
C LYS A 142 10.55 3.53 -14.06
N GLY A 143 9.22 3.51 -13.96
CA GLY A 143 8.53 3.16 -12.71
C GLY A 143 8.85 1.75 -12.25
N GLN A 144 8.85 0.77 -13.15
CA GLN A 144 9.19 -0.62 -12.83
C GLN A 144 10.62 -0.72 -12.29
N GLU A 145 11.59 -0.08 -12.96
CA GLU A 145 12.99 -0.05 -12.53
C GLU A 145 13.15 0.54 -11.12
N GLN A 146 12.53 1.70 -10.87
CA GLN A 146 12.66 2.37 -9.57
C GLN A 146 11.93 1.65 -8.45
N LEU A 147 10.74 1.11 -8.71
CA LEU A 147 9.99 0.32 -7.73
C LEU A 147 10.70 -1.00 -7.40
N ARG A 148 11.33 -1.64 -8.40
CA ARG A 148 12.23 -2.78 -8.16
C ARG A 148 13.40 -2.36 -7.28
N LYS A 149 14.11 -1.30 -7.65
CA LYS A 149 15.30 -0.82 -6.92
C LYS A 149 14.99 -0.45 -5.47
N LEU A 150 13.93 0.31 -5.22
CA LEU A 150 13.64 0.90 -3.91
C LEU A 150 12.81 0.01 -3.01
N LEU A 151 11.89 -0.77 -3.60
CA LEU A 151 10.92 -1.55 -2.85
C LEU A 151 11.05 -3.06 -3.09
N GLY A 152 11.79 -3.50 -4.12
CA GLY A 152 11.93 -4.93 -4.46
C GLY A 152 10.70 -5.50 -5.17
N ILE A 153 9.90 -4.64 -5.82
CA ILE A 153 8.70 -5.05 -6.53
C ILE A 153 9.08 -5.56 -7.91
N GLU A 154 8.74 -6.82 -8.19
CA GLU A 154 9.00 -7.45 -9.48
C GLU A 154 7.81 -7.32 -10.43
N PHE A 155 8.11 -6.98 -11.68
CA PHE A 155 7.16 -6.91 -12.78
C PHE A 155 7.47 -8.03 -13.76
N ARG A 156 6.46 -8.80 -14.14
CA ARG A 156 6.61 -9.81 -15.19
C ARG A 156 6.46 -9.14 -16.55
N HIS A 157 7.35 -9.50 -17.47
CA HIS A 157 7.25 -9.19 -18.89
C HIS A 157 6.38 -10.23 -19.59
#